data_AF-A0A2V8H9D6-F1
#
_entry.id   AF-A0A2V8H9D6-F1
#
_cell.length_a   1.000
_cell.length_b   1.000
_cell.length_c   1.000
_cell.angle_alpha   90.00
_cell.angle_beta   90.00
_cell.angle_gamma   90.00
#
_symmetry.space_group_name_H-M   'P 1'
#
loop_
_entity.id
_entity.type
_entity.pdbx_description
1 polymer ?
#
loop_
_entity_poly.entity_id
_entity_poly.type
_entity_poly.pdbx_seq_one_letter_code
_entity_poly.pdbx_strand_id
1 'polypeptide(L)'
;MSWTRRGWLSAAGTSLMGTALGAVAKTPLDYARGRPGDRPASRQRAGDRTPPLPLAEFEPKSMLHVEETRVARARFPVIDFHTHVSPRGRSPRAGVPPAELLPVMDAVNLRTMVNLTGGSGEDLARTIRNFDRAFPRRFVSMTEPTWGRASEAGYAAWQADEIARAKTAGAVGVKILKTLGLYLRDGGPDGKLVPVDDARFDPMWETCGRLGLPVAVHVGDPEAFFLPIDRFNERYE
;
A
#
# COMPACT_ATOMS: atom_id res chain seq x y z
N MET A 1 -36.24 -10.55 -26.19
CA MET A 1 -36.10 -11.43 -25.01
C MET A 1 -34.66 -11.88 -24.93
N SER A 2 -33.87 -11.25 -24.06
CA SER A 2 -32.49 -11.67 -23.77
C SER A 2 -32.38 -11.98 -22.29
N TRP A 3 -31.98 -13.22 -22.00
CA TRP A 3 -31.64 -13.67 -20.66
C TRP A 3 -30.14 -13.45 -20.45
N THR A 4 -29.74 -12.98 -19.26
CA THR A 4 -28.32 -12.86 -18.87
C THR A 4 -27.94 -13.83 -17.76
N ARG A 5 -26.64 -14.21 -17.77
CA ARG A 5 -26.02 -15.40 -17.18
C ARG A 5 -25.90 -15.44 -15.63
N ARG A 6 -26.84 -14.88 -14.86
CA ARG A 6 -26.77 -14.91 -13.36
C ARG A 6 -28.01 -15.44 -12.64
N GLY A 7 -28.91 -16.14 -13.33
CA GLY A 7 -30.16 -16.63 -12.76
C GLY A 7 -30.14 -17.96 -12.00
N TRP A 8 -28.98 -18.52 -11.59
CA TRP A 8 -28.93 -19.96 -11.24
C TRP A 8 -28.45 -20.37 -9.84
N LEU A 9 -28.13 -19.50 -8.88
CA LEU A 9 -27.63 -19.96 -7.57
C LEU A 9 -28.22 -19.22 -6.36
N SER A 10 -29.55 -19.18 -6.26
CA SER A 10 -30.27 -18.63 -5.09
C SER A 10 -31.07 -19.69 -4.29
N ALA A 11 -30.82 -20.99 -4.44
CA ALA A 11 -31.67 -22.00 -3.80
C ALA A 11 -30.87 -23.14 -3.15
N ALA A 12 -30.45 -22.92 -1.90
CA ALA A 12 -30.23 -23.90 -0.82
C ALA A 12 -29.31 -23.23 0.23
N GLY A 13 -29.57 -23.21 1.52
CA GLY A 13 -30.60 -23.84 2.33
C GLY A 13 -30.54 -23.21 3.73
N THR A 14 -31.69 -23.21 4.38
CA THR A 14 -31.99 -22.63 5.68
C THR A 14 -31.53 -23.53 6.84
N SER A 15 -31.35 -22.91 8.01
CA SER A 15 -31.55 -23.49 9.37
C SER A 15 -30.33 -24.27 9.93
N LEU A 16 -29.82 -24.04 11.15
CA LEU A 16 -30.51 -24.13 12.44
C LEU A 16 -29.64 -23.60 13.62
N MET A 17 -30.33 -23.25 14.69
CA MET A 17 -29.88 -22.77 16.01
C MET A 17 -28.97 -23.73 16.79
N GLY A 18 -28.20 -23.16 17.72
CA GLY A 18 -27.60 -23.89 18.84
C GLY A 18 -26.95 -22.98 19.89
N THR A 19 -27.74 -22.58 20.88
CA THR A 19 -27.37 -22.11 22.24
C THR A 19 -26.41 -23.12 22.94
N ALA A 20 -25.55 -22.86 23.92
CA ALA A 20 -25.50 -21.88 25.00
C ALA A 20 -24.09 -21.82 25.64
N LEU A 21 -23.76 -20.63 26.15
CA LEU A 21 -23.14 -20.26 27.44
C LEU A 21 -22.16 -21.20 28.18
N GLY A 22 -21.00 -20.63 28.50
CA GLY A 22 -20.12 -21.04 29.61
C GLY A 22 -19.03 -19.99 29.86
N ALA A 23 -19.32 -19.01 30.72
CA ALA A 23 -18.42 -17.91 31.07
C ALA A 23 -17.45 -18.29 32.20
N VAL A 24 -16.20 -17.84 32.10
CA VAL A 24 -15.35 -17.50 33.26
C VAL A 24 -14.79 -16.10 33.02
N ALA A 25 -15.20 -15.18 33.90
CA ALA A 25 -14.81 -13.78 33.88
C ALA A 25 -13.42 -13.56 34.51
N LYS A 26 -12.62 -12.69 33.90
CA LYS A 26 -11.69 -11.79 34.60
C LYS A 26 -11.84 -10.38 34.03
N THR A 27 -11.75 -9.44 34.95
CA THR A 27 -12.36 -8.12 35.05
C THR A 27 -11.90 -7.10 34.00
N PRO A 28 -12.78 -6.23 33.46
CA PRO A 28 -12.46 -5.24 32.42
C PRO A 28 -11.97 -3.90 32.99
N LEU A 29 -11.14 -3.20 32.20
CA LEU A 29 -10.87 -1.77 32.34
C LEU A 29 -12.08 -0.99 31.81
N ASP A 30 -12.60 -0.09 32.65
CA ASP A 30 -13.77 0.75 32.39
C ASP A 30 -13.53 1.73 31.23
N TYR A 31 -14.20 1.49 30.09
CA TYR A 31 -14.57 2.53 29.15
C TYR A 31 -16.06 2.86 29.33
N ALA A 32 -16.36 4.15 29.42
CA ALA A 32 -17.66 4.70 29.75
C ALA A 32 -18.84 4.11 28.95
N ARG A 33 -19.90 3.75 29.69
CA ARG A 33 -21.17 3.20 29.19
C ARG A 33 -21.98 4.26 28.42
N GLY A 34 -22.08 4.12 27.11
CA GLY A 34 -23.27 4.54 26.35
C GLY A 34 -24.33 3.44 26.41
N ARG A 35 -25.60 3.81 26.64
CA ARG A 35 -26.75 2.89 26.80
C ARG A 35 -27.02 2.04 25.53
N PRO A 36 -27.48 0.79 25.65
CA PRO A 36 -27.87 -0.04 24.51
C PRO A 36 -29.26 0.40 24.01
N GLY A 37 -29.28 0.96 22.80
CA GLY A 37 -30.49 1.19 22.02
C GLY A 37 -30.25 0.62 20.63
N ASP A 38 -31.15 -0.24 20.18
CA ASP A 38 -31.09 -1.00 18.93
C ASP A 38 -30.66 -0.17 17.71
N ARG A 39 -29.48 -0.50 17.16
CA ARG A 39 -29.23 -0.42 15.73
C ARG A 39 -28.38 -1.61 15.33
N PRO A 40 -28.85 -2.50 14.42
CA PRO A 40 -27.96 -3.52 13.89
C PRO A 40 -26.82 -2.81 13.16
N ALA A 41 -25.57 -3.19 13.47
CA ALA A 41 -24.44 -2.86 12.63
C ALA A 41 -24.77 -3.38 11.22
N SER A 42 -25.09 -2.45 10.31
CA SER A 42 -25.43 -2.78 8.94
C SER A 42 -24.19 -3.39 8.31
N ARG A 43 -24.21 -4.72 8.13
CA ARG A 43 -23.38 -5.37 7.12
C ARG A 43 -23.72 -4.70 5.79
N GLN A 44 -22.86 -3.80 5.32
CA GLN A 44 -22.98 -3.28 3.96
C GLN A 44 -22.93 -4.48 3.02
N ARG A 45 -24.08 -4.78 2.41
CA ARG A 45 -24.17 -5.74 1.32
C ARG A 45 -23.33 -5.20 0.18
N ALA A 46 -22.51 -6.05 -0.44
CA ALA A 46 -21.91 -5.78 -1.73
C ALA A 46 -23.05 -5.62 -2.76
N GLY A 47 -23.57 -4.40 -2.92
CA GLY A 47 -24.74 -4.16 -3.76
C GLY A 47 -25.35 -2.75 -3.67
N ASP A 48 -25.22 -2.03 -2.55
CA ASP A 48 -25.66 -0.63 -2.49
C ASP A 48 -24.56 0.27 -3.06
N ARG A 49 -24.64 0.54 -4.37
CA ARG A 49 -23.94 1.68 -4.95
C ARG A 49 -24.70 2.92 -4.50
N THR A 50 -24.18 3.61 -3.49
CA THR A 50 -24.60 4.99 -3.18
C THR A 50 -24.62 5.77 -4.50
N PRO A 51 -25.72 6.45 -4.86
CA PRO A 51 -25.75 7.26 -6.07
C PRO A 51 -24.58 8.26 -6.04
N PRO A 52 -23.93 8.51 -7.19
CA PRO A 52 -22.74 9.35 -7.23
C PRO A 52 -23.06 10.74 -6.67
N LEU A 53 -22.29 11.16 -5.66
CA LEU A 53 -22.41 12.47 -5.03
C LEU A 53 -22.14 13.56 -6.06
N PRO A 54 -23.10 14.48 -6.31
CA PRO A 54 -22.86 15.61 -7.19
C PRO A 54 -21.68 16.45 -6.65
N LEU A 55 -20.78 16.90 -7.53
CA LEU A 55 -19.63 17.72 -7.13
C LEU A 55 -20.05 18.99 -6.39
N ALA A 56 -21.20 19.57 -6.73
CA ALA A 56 -21.77 20.73 -6.05
C ALA A 56 -22.16 20.47 -4.58
N GLU A 57 -22.32 19.20 -4.20
CA GLU A 57 -22.65 18.76 -2.84
C GLU A 57 -21.43 18.24 -2.08
N PHE A 58 -20.28 18.11 -2.74
CA PHE A 58 -19.04 17.64 -2.14
C PHE A 58 -18.43 18.72 -1.23
N GLU A 59 -18.49 18.49 0.08
CA GLU A 59 -18.05 19.41 1.12
C GLU A 59 -17.08 18.70 2.08
N PRO A 60 -15.90 18.25 1.60
CA PRO A 60 -15.00 17.43 2.39
C PRO A 60 -14.51 18.19 3.62
N LYS A 61 -14.56 17.53 4.77
CA LYS A 61 -13.88 18.00 5.98
C LYS A 61 -12.48 17.40 5.99
N SER A 62 -11.47 18.24 6.16
CA SER A 62 -10.11 17.75 6.20
C SER A 62 -9.87 16.94 7.47
N MET A 63 -9.25 15.77 7.33
CA MET A 63 -8.77 14.96 8.46
C MET A 63 -7.38 15.41 8.95
N LEU A 64 -6.85 16.51 8.41
CA LEU A 64 -5.57 17.06 8.82
C LEU A 64 -5.75 17.95 10.06
N HIS A 65 -5.38 17.42 11.22
CA HIS A 65 -5.43 18.13 12.50
C HIS A 65 -4.04 18.60 12.92
N VAL A 66 -3.54 19.71 12.36
CA VAL A 66 -2.21 20.24 12.72
C VAL A 66 -2.13 21.76 12.67
N GLU A 67 -1.21 22.33 13.45
CA GLU A 67 -0.72 23.69 13.26
C GLU A 67 0.17 23.73 12.01
N GLU A 68 -0.03 24.72 11.13
CA GLU A 68 0.76 24.86 9.91
C GLU A 68 1.96 25.77 10.14
N THR A 69 3.18 25.25 9.94
CA THR A 69 4.40 26.05 9.89
C THR A 69 5.03 25.95 8.50
N ARG A 70 5.24 27.10 7.83
CA ARG A 70 5.83 27.15 6.49
C ARG A 70 7.33 27.37 6.56
N VAL A 71 8.10 26.31 6.29
CA VAL A 71 9.56 26.35 6.17
C VAL A 71 9.94 26.18 4.70
N ALA A 72 10.31 27.27 4.04
CA ALA A 72 10.60 27.27 2.59
C ALA A 72 11.90 26.51 2.23
N ARG A 73 12.87 26.44 3.15
CA ARG A 73 14.15 25.76 2.95
C ARG A 73 14.62 25.14 4.25
N ALA A 74 15.03 23.87 4.22
CA ALA A 74 15.53 23.20 5.41
C ALA A 74 16.88 23.79 5.86
N ARG A 75 17.05 23.99 7.17
CA ARG A 75 18.31 24.48 7.77
C ARG A 75 19.47 23.50 7.56
N PHE A 76 19.18 22.20 7.56
CA PHE A 76 20.15 21.13 7.35
C PHE A 76 19.81 20.33 6.09
N PRO A 77 20.81 19.68 5.44
CA PRO A 77 20.56 18.86 4.27
C PRO A 77 19.56 17.74 4.57
N VAL A 78 18.47 17.67 3.80
CA VAL A 78 17.41 16.67 3.96
C VAL A 78 17.70 15.43 3.14
N ILE A 79 17.32 14.27 3.67
CA ILE A 79 17.14 13.04 2.90
C ILE A 79 15.64 12.77 2.87
N ASP A 80 15.02 12.91 1.70
CA ASP A 80 13.62 12.53 1.52
C ASP A 80 13.58 11.01 1.35
N PHE A 81 13.02 10.32 2.34
CA PHE A 81 13.02 8.86 2.39
C PHE A 81 11.88 8.23 1.59
N HIS A 82 10.92 9.00 1.07
CA HIS A 82 9.75 8.44 0.39
C HIS A 82 9.42 9.22 -0.88
N THR A 83 10.04 8.82 -1.98
CA THR A 83 9.72 9.36 -3.30
C THR A 83 9.35 8.26 -4.31
N HIS A 84 8.68 8.68 -5.39
CA HIS A 84 8.25 7.85 -6.51
C HIS A 84 8.63 8.55 -7.82
N VAL A 85 9.93 8.67 -8.09
CA VAL A 85 10.45 9.50 -9.19
C VAL A 85 10.69 8.74 -10.49
N SER A 86 10.81 7.41 -10.44
CA SER A 86 10.94 6.56 -11.62
C SER A 86 9.59 6.38 -12.33
N PRO A 87 9.57 6.31 -13.67
CA PRO A 87 8.36 6.03 -14.42
C PRO A 87 7.75 4.69 -14.00
N ARG A 88 6.42 4.67 -13.78
CA ARG A 88 5.65 3.43 -13.65
C ARG A 88 4.91 3.15 -14.94
N GLY A 89 4.93 1.90 -15.40
CA GLY A 89 4.34 1.48 -16.70
C GLY A 89 2.83 1.67 -16.87
N ARG A 90 2.14 2.30 -15.92
CA ARG A 90 0.70 2.63 -15.98
C ARG A 90 0.40 4.13 -15.92
N SER A 91 1.41 5.00 -15.75
CA SER A 91 1.19 6.44 -15.73
C SER A 91 0.99 6.97 -17.16
N PRO A 92 -0.11 7.67 -17.46
CA PRO A 92 -0.27 8.36 -18.74
C PRO A 92 0.64 9.60 -18.85
N ARG A 93 1.22 10.06 -17.73
CA ARG A 93 2.19 11.16 -17.70
C ARG A 93 3.60 10.61 -17.85
N ALA A 94 4.39 11.25 -18.72
CA ALA A 94 5.82 11.02 -18.79
C ALA A 94 6.45 11.28 -17.43
N GLY A 95 7.44 10.46 -17.05
CA GLY A 95 8.23 10.72 -15.86
C GLY A 95 9.04 12.00 -16.01
N VAL A 96 9.27 12.70 -14.91
CA VAL A 96 10.14 13.88 -14.89
C VAL A 96 11.59 13.42 -14.99
N PRO A 97 12.40 13.94 -15.95
CA PRO A 97 13.81 13.62 -16.03
C PRO A 97 14.55 13.97 -14.72
N PRO A 98 15.43 13.11 -14.19
CA PRO A 98 16.11 13.37 -12.92
C PRO A 98 16.88 14.70 -12.87
N ALA A 99 17.43 15.16 -13.99
CA ALA A 99 18.10 16.45 -14.09
C ALA A 99 17.17 17.64 -13.75
N GLU A 100 15.89 17.56 -14.12
CA GLU A 100 14.91 18.61 -13.86
C GLU A 100 14.47 18.66 -12.39
N LEU A 101 14.70 17.59 -11.63
CA LEU A 101 14.43 17.57 -10.19
C LEU A 101 15.51 18.30 -9.38
N LEU A 102 16.74 18.41 -9.91
CA LEU A 102 17.88 18.96 -9.16
C LEU A 102 17.66 20.41 -8.71
N PRO A 103 17.18 21.36 -9.54
CA PRO A 103 16.93 22.73 -9.10
C PRO A 103 15.90 22.80 -7.97
N VAL A 104 14.86 21.96 -8.02
CA VAL A 104 13.83 21.89 -6.98
C VAL A 104 14.40 21.34 -5.69
N MET A 105 15.18 20.25 -5.77
CA MET A 105 15.89 19.68 -4.62
C MET A 105 16.82 20.73 -3.97
N ASP A 106 17.61 21.42 -4.78
CA ASP A 106 18.57 22.42 -4.30
C ASP A 106 17.87 23.63 -3.67
N ALA A 107 16.71 24.06 -4.20
CA ALA A 107 15.93 25.16 -3.65
C ALA A 107 15.46 24.92 -2.20
N VAL A 108 15.18 23.67 -1.85
CA VAL A 108 14.67 23.30 -0.51
C VAL A 108 15.71 22.66 0.42
N ASN A 109 16.99 22.61 0.00
CA ASN A 109 18.10 21.93 0.70
C ASN A 109 17.90 20.40 0.84
N LEU A 110 17.31 19.79 -0.18
CA LEU A 110 17.15 18.34 -0.29
C LEU A 110 18.39 17.73 -0.94
N ARG A 111 19.15 16.98 -0.16
CA ARG A 111 20.41 16.37 -0.60
C ARG A 111 20.19 15.11 -1.41
N THR A 112 19.30 14.25 -0.94
CA THR A 112 19.09 12.91 -1.47
C THR A 112 17.62 12.57 -1.47
N MET A 113 17.10 12.08 -2.59
CA MET A 113 15.80 11.43 -2.69
C MET A 113 16.01 9.92 -2.68
N VAL A 114 15.31 9.23 -1.79
CA VAL A 114 15.19 7.77 -1.80
C VAL A 114 13.98 7.42 -2.67
N ASN A 115 14.24 6.92 -3.86
CA ASN A 115 13.23 6.40 -4.75
C ASN A 115 12.80 5.02 -4.24
N LEU A 116 11.66 4.95 -3.57
CA LEU A 116 11.19 3.68 -3.02
C LEU A 116 10.73 2.70 -4.10
N THR A 117 10.58 3.15 -5.34
CA THR A 117 9.94 2.36 -6.39
C THR A 117 10.80 2.24 -7.62
N GLY A 118 12.03 1.78 -7.43
CA GLY A 118 12.98 1.59 -8.52
C GLY A 118 12.60 0.47 -9.49
N GLY A 119 11.61 -0.37 -9.14
CA GLY A 119 11.22 -1.55 -9.91
C GLY A 119 11.98 -2.81 -9.48
N SER A 120 12.01 -3.80 -10.36
CA SER A 120 12.76 -5.05 -10.19
C SER A 120 13.44 -5.44 -11.51
N GLY A 121 14.41 -6.37 -11.47
CA GLY A 121 15.11 -6.84 -12.67
C GLY A 121 15.68 -5.70 -13.53
N GLU A 122 15.36 -5.71 -14.84
CA GLU A 122 15.84 -4.70 -15.79
C GLU A 122 15.24 -3.30 -15.53
N ASP A 123 14.04 -3.20 -14.97
CA ASP A 123 13.47 -1.90 -14.62
C ASP A 123 14.27 -1.22 -13.51
N LEU A 124 14.68 -1.99 -12.51
CA LEU A 124 15.60 -1.51 -11.48
C LEU A 124 16.95 -1.11 -12.07
N ALA A 125 17.54 -1.95 -12.94
CA ALA A 125 18.81 -1.65 -13.56
C ALA A 125 18.75 -0.34 -14.36
N ARG A 126 17.65 -0.11 -15.09
CA ARG A 126 17.40 1.13 -15.83
C ARG A 126 17.23 2.33 -14.90
N THR A 127 16.47 2.19 -13.81
CA THR A 127 16.32 3.25 -12.81
C THR A 127 17.68 3.63 -12.23
N ILE A 128 18.46 2.66 -11.78
CA ILE A 128 19.79 2.91 -11.19
C ILE A 128 20.73 3.59 -12.19
N ARG A 129 20.72 3.19 -13.47
CA ARG A 129 21.53 3.87 -14.51
C ARG A 129 21.12 5.33 -14.68
N ASN A 130 19.82 5.60 -14.75
CA ASN A 130 19.30 6.92 -15.12
C ASN A 130 19.21 7.90 -13.94
N PHE A 131 19.11 7.41 -12.70
CA PHE A 131 19.00 8.22 -11.49
C PHE A 131 20.27 8.11 -10.65
N ASP A 132 20.48 6.97 -9.99
CA ASP A 132 21.50 6.78 -8.95
C ASP A 132 22.93 6.98 -9.47
N ARG A 133 23.27 6.39 -10.62
CA ARG A 133 24.61 6.48 -11.22
C ARG A 133 24.81 7.78 -12.01
N ALA A 134 23.76 8.27 -12.67
CA ALA A 134 23.82 9.52 -13.42
C ALA A 134 23.97 10.74 -12.50
N PHE A 135 23.39 10.69 -11.29
CA PHE A 135 23.46 11.77 -10.30
C PHE A 135 23.84 11.23 -8.92
N PRO A 136 25.11 10.85 -8.72
CA PRO A 136 25.57 10.26 -7.47
C PRO A 136 25.22 11.11 -6.26
N ARG A 137 24.79 10.45 -5.17
CA ARG A 137 24.33 11.05 -3.90
C ARG A 137 23.03 11.86 -3.98
N ARG A 138 22.48 12.13 -5.17
CA ARG A 138 21.20 12.84 -5.33
C ARG A 138 20.01 11.89 -5.32
N PHE A 139 20.18 10.70 -5.89
CA PHE A 139 19.17 9.64 -5.87
C PHE A 139 19.77 8.34 -5.37
N VAL A 140 18.96 7.58 -4.65
CA VAL A 140 19.19 6.17 -4.33
C VAL A 140 17.88 5.41 -4.49
N SER A 141 17.93 4.21 -5.05
CA SER A 141 16.73 3.44 -5.38
C SER A 141 16.58 2.20 -4.53
N MET A 142 15.34 1.90 -4.10
CA MET A 142 14.95 0.61 -3.55
C MET A 142 14.35 -0.27 -4.64
N THR A 143 14.44 -1.58 -4.45
CA THR A 143 13.77 -2.57 -5.30
C THR A 143 12.40 -2.94 -4.74
N GLU A 144 11.55 -3.54 -5.57
CA GLU A 144 10.24 -4.06 -5.20
C GLU A 144 10.19 -5.58 -5.39
N PRO A 145 9.44 -6.35 -4.56
CA PRO A 145 9.19 -7.75 -4.85
C PRO A 145 8.30 -7.92 -6.07
N THR A 146 8.51 -9.02 -6.81
CA THR A 146 7.77 -9.30 -8.05
C THR A 146 6.52 -10.13 -7.75
N TRP A 147 5.51 -9.48 -7.17
CA TRP A 147 4.29 -10.13 -6.68
C TRP A 147 3.50 -10.91 -7.75
N GLY A 148 3.61 -10.52 -9.02
CA GLY A 148 2.96 -11.24 -10.13
C GLY A 148 3.39 -12.70 -10.26
N ARG A 149 4.52 -13.07 -9.65
CA ARG A 149 5.07 -14.44 -9.64
C ARG A 149 4.85 -15.17 -8.32
N ALA A 150 4.19 -14.56 -7.33
CA ALA A 150 4.11 -15.08 -5.97
C ALA A 150 3.39 -16.44 -5.85
N SER A 151 2.60 -16.82 -6.85
CA SER A 151 1.93 -18.14 -6.93
C SER A 151 2.72 -19.18 -7.76
N GLU A 152 3.87 -18.83 -8.33
CA GLU A 152 4.70 -19.77 -9.11
C GLU A 152 5.47 -20.73 -8.20
N ALA A 153 5.64 -21.97 -8.66
CA ALA A 153 6.53 -22.91 -8.00
C ALA A 153 7.98 -22.38 -7.99
N GLY A 154 8.65 -22.45 -6.84
CA GLY A 154 10.02 -21.94 -6.68
C GLY A 154 10.13 -20.42 -6.48
N TYR A 155 9.01 -19.69 -6.39
CA TYR A 155 9.01 -18.23 -6.18
C TYR A 155 9.88 -17.80 -4.99
N ALA A 156 9.80 -18.51 -3.86
CA ALA A 156 10.51 -18.13 -2.63
C ALA A 156 12.03 -18.03 -2.84
N ALA A 157 12.64 -19.07 -3.43
CA ALA A 157 14.06 -19.09 -3.74
C ALA A 157 14.41 -18.06 -4.83
N TRP A 158 13.60 -18.00 -5.89
CA TRP A 158 13.83 -17.05 -6.98
C TRP A 158 13.77 -15.59 -6.51
N GLN A 159 12.83 -15.24 -5.64
CA GLN A 159 12.66 -13.89 -5.12
C GLN A 159 13.83 -13.50 -4.19
N ALA A 160 14.35 -14.43 -3.40
CA ALA A 160 15.56 -14.22 -2.61
C ALA A 160 16.75 -13.89 -3.52
N ASP A 161 16.95 -14.66 -4.60
CA ASP A 161 18.00 -14.42 -5.57
C ASP A 161 17.84 -13.06 -6.28
N GLU A 162 16.60 -12.66 -6.59
CA GLU A 162 16.34 -11.33 -7.15
C GLU A 162 16.71 -10.20 -6.19
N ILE A 163 16.47 -10.33 -4.88
CA ILE A 163 16.92 -9.33 -3.91
C ILE A 163 18.44 -9.24 -3.89
N ALA A 164 19.15 -10.37 -3.96
CA ALA A 164 20.61 -10.38 -4.03
C ALA A 164 21.12 -9.71 -5.33
N ARG A 165 20.46 -9.98 -6.46
CA ARG A 165 20.75 -9.30 -7.74
C ARG A 165 20.46 -7.80 -7.66
N ALA A 166 19.37 -7.38 -7.03
CA ALA A 166 19.03 -5.98 -6.83
C ALA A 166 20.08 -5.24 -5.99
N LYS A 167 20.57 -5.85 -4.89
CA LYS A 167 21.68 -5.30 -4.11
C LYS A 167 22.92 -5.06 -4.98
N THR A 168 23.28 -6.07 -5.79
CA THR A 168 24.43 -6.01 -6.70
C THR A 168 24.27 -4.93 -7.76
N ALA A 169 23.05 -4.72 -8.25
CA ALA A 169 22.74 -3.66 -9.20
C ALA A 169 22.92 -2.26 -8.58
N GLY A 170 22.70 -2.13 -7.27
CA GLY A 170 22.87 -0.89 -6.51
C GLY A 170 21.67 -0.51 -5.62
N ALA A 171 20.66 -1.37 -5.50
CA ALA A 171 19.52 -1.08 -4.64
C ALA A 171 19.94 -0.94 -3.17
N VAL A 172 19.38 0.06 -2.49
CA VAL A 172 19.70 0.37 -1.09
C VAL A 172 18.67 -0.16 -0.10
N GLY A 173 17.60 -0.81 -0.57
CA GLY A 173 16.54 -1.36 0.27
C GLY A 173 15.46 -2.06 -0.54
N VAL A 174 14.44 -2.56 0.15
CA VAL A 174 13.25 -3.19 -0.43
C VAL A 174 11.99 -2.42 -0.03
N LYS A 175 11.14 -2.08 -0.99
CA LYS A 175 9.83 -1.48 -0.75
C LYS A 175 8.73 -2.52 -0.84
N ILE A 176 7.97 -2.65 0.23
CA ILE A 176 6.71 -3.38 0.25
C ILE A 176 5.60 -2.37 0.04
N LEU A 177 4.85 -2.53 -1.04
CA LEU A 177 3.67 -1.72 -1.33
C LEU A 177 2.45 -2.31 -0.65
N LYS A 178 1.35 -1.54 -0.68
CA LYS A 178 0.01 -1.96 -0.27
C LYS A 178 -0.45 -3.28 -0.90
N THR A 179 0.22 -3.76 -1.94
CA THR A 179 -0.04 -5.08 -2.53
C THR A 179 -0.04 -6.18 -1.46
N LEU A 180 1.01 -6.29 -0.66
CA LEU A 180 1.03 -7.27 0.43
C LEU A 180 0.17 -6.75 1.60
N GLY A 181 -0.77 -7.57 2.06
CA GLY A 181 -1.70 -7.23 3.14
C GLY A 181 -3.04 -6.64 2.69
N LEU A 182 -3.15 -6.02 1.50
CA LEU A 182 -4.43 -5.46 1.02
C LEU A 182 -4.92 -6.08 -0.32
N TYR A 183 -4.02 -6.46 -1.24
CA TYR A 183 -4.42 -6.86 -2.60
C TYR A 183 -3.85 -8.17 -3.12
N LEU A 184 -2.74 -8.67 -2.57
CA LEU A 184 -2.09 -9.88 -3.03
C LEU A 184 -2.97 -11.09 -2.73
N ARG A 185 -3.36 -11.81 -3.76
CA ARG A 185 -4.29 -12.94 -3.66
C ARG A 185 -3.75 -14.16 -4.39
N ASP A 186 -3.86 -15.33 -3.76
CA ASP A 186 -3.49 -16.61 -4.36
C ASP A 186 -4.51 -17.01 -5.43
N GLY A 187 -4.03 -17.23 -6.67
CA GLY A 187 -4.90 -17.59 -7.79
C GLY A 187 -5.59 -16.41 -8.48
N GLY A 188 -5.15 -15.17 -8.23
CA GLY A 188 -5.65 -13.97 -8.91
C GLY A 188 -6.70 -13.20 -8.11
N PRO A 189 -7.46 -12.28 -8.75
CA PRO A 189 -8.33 -11.31 -8.06
C PRO A 189 -9.43 -11.91 -7.18
N ASP A 190 -9.94 -13.10 -7.53
CA ASP A 190 -10.97 -13.82 -6.77
C ASP A 190 -10.37 -14.77 -5.71
N GLY A 191 -9.05 -14.80 -5.63
CA GLY A 191 -8.28 -15.63 -4.73
C GLY A 191 -8.36 -15.23 -3.26
N LYS A 192 -7.85 -16.10 -2.39
CA LYS A 192 -7.68 -15.80 -0.97
C LYS A 192 -6.58 -14.76 -0.79
N LEU A 193 -6.80 -13.79 0.08
CA LEU A 193 -5.77 -12.81 0.45
C LEU A 193 -4.57 -13.54 1.04
N VAL A 194 -3.39 -13.26 0.52
CA VAL A 194 -2.13 -13.82 1.01
C VAL A 194 -1.77 -13.12 2.33
N PRO A 195 -1.52 -13.86 3.41
CA PRO A 195 -1.17 -13.27 4.69
C PRO A 195 0.21 -12.60 4.62
N VAL A 196 0.42 -11.57 5.44
CA VAL A 196 1.67 -10.80 5.50
C VAL A 196 2.86 -11.64 5.95
N ASP A 197 2.61 -12.67 6.75
CA ASP A 197 3.58 -13.63 7.31
C ASP A 197 3.58 -14.96 6.55
N ASP A 198 3.12 -15.00 5.28
CA ASP A 198 3.21 -16.20 4.45
C ASP A 198 4.68 -16.66 4.33
N ALA A 199 4.97 -17.89 4.74
CA ALA A 199 6.31 -18.47 4.80
C ALA A 199 7.05 -18.46 3.45
N ARG A 200 6.34 -18.33 2.32
CA ARG A 200 7.00 -18.18 1.01
C ARG A 200 7.86 -16.92 0.91
N PHE A 201 7.64 -15.93 1.78
CA PHE A 201 8.41 -14.69 1.81
C PHE A 201 9.62 -14.76 2.73
N ASP A 202 9.75 -15.78 3.58
CA ASP A 202 10.85 -15.92 4.54
C ASP A 202 12.24 -15.83 3.86
N PRO A 203 12.50 -16.50 2.72
CA PRO A 203 13.81 -16.40 2.06
C PRO A 203 14.15 -14.99 1.58
N MET A 204 13.14 -14.20 1.21
CA MET A 204 13.31 -12.79 0.85
C MET A 204 13.72 -11.97 2.08
N TRP A 205 13.07 -12.17 3.23
CA TRP A 205 13.37 -11.48 4.48
C TRP A 205 14.75 -11.83 5.02
N GLU A 206 15.08 -13.11 5.05
CA GLU A 206 16.41 -13.61 5.44
C GLU A 206 17.51 -13.01 4.55
N THR A 207 17.25 -12.93 3.24
CA THR A 207 18.18 -12.29 2.31
C THR A 207 18.33 -10.80 2.58
N CYS A 208 17.26 -10.08 2.90
CA CYS A 208 17.34 -8.67 3.29
C CYS A 208 18.20 -8.50 4.56
N GLY A 209 17.95 -9.31 5.59
CA GLY A 209 18.71 -9.29 6.85
C GLY A 209 20.19 -9.57 6.62
N ARG A 210 20.51 -10.64 5.89
CA ARG A 210 21.89 -11.03 5.56
C ARG A 210 22.64 -9.98 4.74
N LEU A 211 21.96 -9.26 3.85
CA LEU A 211 22.57 -8.23 3.00
C LEU A 211 22.54 -6.82 3.62
N GLY A 212 22.00 -6.67 4.83
CA GLY A 212 21.84 -5.37 5.49
C GLY A 212 20.94 -4.42 4.69
N LEU A 213 19.91 -4.95 4.02
CA LEU A 213 18.94 -4.14 3.27
C LEU A 213 17.76 -3.75 4.17
N PRO A 214 17.50 -2.45 4.37
CA PRO A 214 16.28 -2.01 5.05
C PRO A 214 15.04 -2.36 4.22
N VAL A 215 13.96 -2.70 4.92
CA VAL A 215 12.64 -2.96 4.33
C VAL A 215 11.70 -1.83 4.70
N ALA A 216 11.19 -1.11 3.70
CA ALA A 216 10.20 -0.06 3.87
C ALA A 216 8.81 -0.62 3.57
N VAL A 217 7.97 -0.81 4.59
CA VAL A 217 6.61 -1.32 4.41
C VAL A 217 5.61 -0.17 4.32
N HIS A 218 4.91 -0.05 3.20
CA HIS A 218 3.84 0.92 3.01
C HIS A 218 2.51 0.34 3.46
N VAL A 219 2.15 0.62 4.70
CA VAL A 219 0.86 0.29 5.31
C VAL A 219 0.34 1.54 6.01
N GLY A 220 -0.96 1.83 5.86
CA GLY A 220 -1.59 2.99 6.48
C GLY A 220 -2.87 3.38 5.74
N ASP A 221 -3.91 3.66 6.54
CA ASP A 221 -5.22 4.11 6.11
C ASP A 221 -5.49 5.49 6.72
N PRO A 222 -5.82 6.53 5.93
CA PRO A 222 -6.24 7.82 6.47
C PRO A 222 -7.46 7.65 7.38
N GLU A 223 -7.65 8.54 8.36
CA GLU A 223 -8.83 8.52 9.25
C GLU A 223 -10.15 8.46 8.46
N ALA A 224 -10.19 9.17 7.34
CA ALA A 224 -11.29 9.18 6.38
C ALA A 224 -11.76 7.78 5.92
N PHE A 225 -10.88 6.76 5.90
CA PHE A 225 -11.25 5.39 5.53
C PHE A 225 -12.16 4.71 6.56
N PHE A 226 -12.20 5.22 7.79
CA PHE A 226 -13.02 4.68 8.89
C PHE A 226 -14.30 5.50 9.12
N LEU A 227 -14.51 6.57 8.36
CA LEU A 227 -15.72 7.39 8.38
C LEU A 227 -16.70 6.95 7.28
N PRO A 228 -18.00 7.24 7.41
CA PRO A 228 -18.96 6.99 6.34
C PRO A 228 -18.49 7.62 5.02
N ILE A 229 -18.69 6.91 3.90
CA ILE A 229 -18.44 7.44 2.55
C ILE A 229 -19.61 8.37 2.19
N ASP A 230 -19.55 9.60 2.67
CA ASP A 230 -20.57 10.63 2.47
C ASP A 230 -19.95 11.95 1.96
N ARG A 231 -20.78 12.99 1.86
CA ARG A 231 -20.38 14.28 1.31
C ARG A 231 -19.29 15.03 2.09
N PHE A 232 -19.02 14.63 3.34
CA PHE A 232 -18.01 15.22 4.20
C PHE A 232 -16.71 14.43 4.22
N ASN A 233 -16.68 13.24 3.62
CA ASN A 233 -15.49 12.40 3.59
C ASN A 233 -14.52 12.88 2.50
N GLU A 234 -13.32 13.32 2.90
CA GLU A 234 -12.26 13.72 1.96
C GLU A 234 -11.72 12.57 1.07
N ARG A 235 -12.11 11.32 1.34
CA ARG A 235 -11.81 10.10 0.57
C ARG A 235 -13.10 9.45 0.04
N TYR A 236 -13.90 10.21 -0.69
CA TYR A 236 -15.13 9.71 -1.34
C TYR A 236 -14.88 8.81 -2.58
N GLU A 237 -13.71 8.94 -3.21
CA GLU A 237 -13.31 8.24 -4.45
C GLU A 237 -13.00 6.74 -4.28
#